data_AF-A0A8I0GYG7-F1
#
_entry.id   AF-A0A8I0GYG7-F1
#
_cell.length_a   1.000
_cell.length_b   1.000
_cell.length_c   1.000
_cell.angle_alpha   90.00
_cell.angle_beta   90.00
_cell.angle_gamma   90.00
#
_symmetry.space_group_name_H-M   'P 1'
#
loop_
_entity.id
_entity.type
_entity.pdbx_description
1 polymer ?
#
loop_
_entity_poly.entity_id
_entity_poly.type
_entity_poly.pdbx_seq_one_letter_code
_entity_poly.pdbx_strand_id
1 'polypeptide(L)' 'RKGSLLWLLDKTSTAMGGRLLRSWIEQPLVDEAKINRRLDAVGEFAQEHVLTMTLAEELQGVYDIERLLSKVAYKSMNAR' A
#
# COMPACT_ATOMS: atom_id res chain seq x y z
N ARG A 1 -7.55 13.51 -7.27
CA ARG A 1 -7.34 14.47 -8.36
C ARG A 1 -7.07 13.65 -9.61
N LYS A 2 -8.00 13.60 -10.57
CA LYS A 2 -7.75 12.88 -11.83
C LYS A 2 -6.56 13.53 -12.56
N GLY A 3 -5.70 12.73 -13.17
CA GLY A 3 -4.53 13.21 -13.91
C GLY A 3 -3.26 13.50 -13.09
N SER A 4 -3.22 13.22 -11.78
CA SER A 4 -1.96 13.30 -11.01
C SER A 4 -1.13 12.01 -11.10
N LEU A 5 0.17 12.09 -10.82
CA LEU A 5 1.06 10.91 -10.76
C LEU A 5 0.51 9.84 -9.80
N LEU A 6 0.08 10.24 -8.61
CA LEU A 6 -0.54 9.32 -7.65
C LEU A 6 -1.82 8.67 -8.22
N TRP A 7 -2.66 9.41 -8.96
CA TRP A 7 -3.85 8.82 -9.57
C TRP A 7 -3.51 7.78 -10.64
N LEU A 8 -2.42 7.99 -11.38
CA LEU A 8 -1.94 7.06 -12.38
C LEU A 8 -1.37 5.78 -11.73
N LEU A 9 -0.54 5.94 -10.71
CA LEU A 9 0.21 4.84 -10.08
C LEU A 9 -0.59 4.05 -9.02
N ASP A 10 -1.57 4.68 -8.36
CA ASP A 10 -2.30 4.00 -7.29
C ASP A 10 -3.24 2.92 -7.85
N LYS A 11 -2.79 1.68 -7.71
CA LYS A 11 -3.49 0.42 -8.01
C LYS A 11 -3.53 -0.49 -6.79
N THR A 12 -3.38 0.08 -5.60
CA THR A 12 -3.29 -0.69 -4.35
C THR A 12 -4.63 -1.31 -3.98
N SER A 13 -4.63 -2.56 -3.49
CA SER A 13 -5.86 -3.26 -3.08
C SER A 13 -6.44 -2.78 -1.74
N THR A 14 -5.66 -2.04 -0.93
CA THR A 14 -6.06 -1.60 0.42
C THR A 14 -5.92 -0.10 0.60
N ALA A 15 -6.80 0.48 1.42
CA ALA A 15 -6.75 1.92 1.74
C ALA A 15 -5.45 2.32 2.47
N MET A 16 -4.89 1.42 3.29
CA MET A 16 -3.60 1.62 3.94
C MET A 16 -2.43 1.57 2.95
N GLY A 17 -2.51 0.70 1.93
CA GLY A 17 -1.54 0.66 0.83
C GLY A 17 -1.50 1.97 0.04
N GLY A 18 -2.66 2.53 -0.31
CA GLY A 18 -2.73 3.82 -1.02
C GLY A 18 -2.16 4.98 -0.21
N ARG A 19 -2.32 4.97 1.12
CA ARG A 19 -1.66 5.94 2.02
C ARG A 19 -0.15 5.78 2.03
N LEU A 20 0.34 4.54 2.09
CA LEU A 20 1.78 4.26 2.03
C LEU A 20 2.39 4.73 0.71
N LEU A 21 1.75 4.42 -0.42
CA LEU A 21 2.19 4.86 -1.74
C LEU A 21 2.26 6.39 -1.85
N ARG A 22 1.23 7.09 -1.36
CA ARG A 22 1.24 8.55 -1.26
C ARG A 22 2.46 9.05 -0.49
N SER A 23 2.70 8.50 0.71
CA SER A 23 3.86 8.88 1.54
C SER A 23 5.18 8.66 0.80
N TRP A 24 5.33 7.57 0.05
CA TRP A 24 6.55 7.31 -0.73
C TRP A 24 6.76 8.31 -1.87
N ILE A 25 5.68 8.78 -2.50
CA ILE A 25 5.76 9.80 -3.56
C ILE A 25 6.07 11.18 -2.96
N GLU A 26 5.46 11.51 -1.82
CA GLU A 26 5.68 12.79 -1.13
C GLU A 26 7.05 12.87 -0.44
N GLN A 27 7.61 11.72 -0.05
CA GLN A 27 8.91 11.60 0.63
C GLN A 27 9.76 10.49 -0.01
N PRO A 28 10.38 10.77 -1.18
CA PRO A 28 11.26 9.82 -1.84
C PRO A 28 12.45 9.42 -0.96
N LEU A 29 12.92 8.19 -1.15
CA LEU A 29 14.16 7.74 -0.54
C LEU A 29 15.36 8.41 -1.23
N VAL A 30 16.41 8.68 -0.46
CA VAL A 30 17.71 9.15 -0.95
C VAL A 30 18.85 8.14 -0.65
N ASP A 31 18.49 7.03 -0.03
CA ASP A 31 19.39 5.93 0.35
C ASP A 31 19.32 4.84 -0.70
N GLU A 32 20.44 4.61 -1.40
CA GLU A 32 20.55 3.65 -2.50
C GLU A 32 20.18 2.22 -2.06
N ALA A 33 20.65 1.78 -0.90
CA ALA A 33 20.37 0.43 -0.41
C ALA A 33 18.86 0.23 -0.16
N LYS A 34 18.17 1.25 0.36
CA LYS A 34 16.71 1.20 0.54
C LYS A 34 15.95 1.26 -0.79
N ILE A 35 16.47 1.99 -1.77
CA ILE A 35 15.88 2.06 -3.12
C ILE A 35 15.98 0.67 -3.79
N ASN A 36 17.17 0.07 -3.80
CA ASN A 36 17.39 -1.24 -4.40
C ASN A 36 16.54 -2.32 -3.74
N ARG A 37 16.40 -2.33 -2.40
CA ARG A 37 15.47 -3.26 -1.71
C ARG A 37 14.02 -3.14 -2.19
N ARG A 38 13.54 -1.92 -2.50
CA ARG A 38 12.20 -1.75 -3.07
C ARG A 38 12.13 -2.28 -4.50
N LEU A 39 13.17 -2.06 -5.30
CA LEU A 39 13.24 -2.56 -6.68
C LEU A 39 13.30 -4.09 -6.72
N ASP A 40 14.07 -4.72 -5.83
CA ASP A 40 14.15 -6.18 -5.70
C ASP A 40 12.77 -6.77 -5.39
N ALA A 41 12.09 -6.23 -4.37
CA ALA A 41 10.73 -6.66 -4.01
C ALA A 41 9.74 -6.49 -5.17
N VAL A 42 9.80 -5.36 -5.90
CA VAL A 42 8.96 -5.16 -7.10
C VAL A 42 9.31 -6.18 -8.19
N GLY A 43 10.59 -6.49 -8.37
CA GLY A 43 11.08 -7.47 -9.33
C GLY A 43 10.54 -8.87 -9.06
N GLU A 44 10.52 -9.30 -7.80
CA GLU A 44 9.95 -10.60 -7.39
C GLU A 44 8.47 -10.71 -7.78
N PHE A 45 7.65 -9.71 -7.44
CA PHE A 45 6.22 -9.72 -7.79
C PHE A 45 5.96 -9.51 -9.29
N ALA A 46 6.85 -8.82 -10.00
CA ALA A 46 6.74 -8.63 -11.44
C ALA A 46 7.02 -9.91 -12.24
N GLN A 47 7.87 -10.80 -11.70
CA GLN A 47 8.18 -12.09 -12.31
C GLN A 47 7.08 -13.13 -12.05
N GLU A 48 6.42 -13.08 -10.88
CA GLU A 48 5.39 -14.04 -10.47
C GLU A 48 3.96 -13.49 -10.63
N HIS A 49 3.51 -13.32 -11.88
CA HIS A 49 2.24 -12.63 -12.18
C HIS A 49 1.00 -13.26 -11.54
N VAL A 50 0.89 -14.60 -11.58
CA VAL A 50 -0.25 -15.33 -11.00
C VAL A 50 -0.32 -15.12 -9.50
N LEU A 51 0.82 -15.26 -8.80
CA LEU A 51 0.92 -15.01 -7.36
C LEU A 51 0.50 -13.59 -7.01
N THR A 52 0.98 -12.60 -7.77
CA THR A 52 0.66 -11.19 -7.56
C THR A 52 -0.83 -10.91 -7.73
N MET A 53 -1.48 -11.51 -8.75
CA MET A 53 -2.92 -11.38 -8.94
C MET A 53 -3.71 -12.00 -7.78
N THR A 54 -3.40 -13.24 -7.40
CA THR A 54 -4.06 -13.92 -6.29
C THR A 54 -3.90 -13.13 -4.99
N LEU A 55 -2.69 -12.66 -4.69
CA LEU A 55 -2.45 -11.84 -3.52
C LEU A 55 -3.24 -10.53 -3.57
N ALA A 56 -3.31 -9.88 -4.73
CA ALA A 56 -4.07 -8.65 -4.89
C ALA A 56 -5.56 -8.86 -4.65
N GLU A 57 -6.13 -9.99 -5.07
CA GLU A 57 -7.53 -10.39 -4.81
C GLU A 57 -7.78 -10.64 -3.32
N GLU A 58 -6.94 -11.44 -2.66
CA GLU A 58 -7.04 -11.72 -1.22
C GLU A 58 -6.97 -10.44 -0.38
N LEU A 59 -6.17 -9.45 -0.81
CA LEU A 59 -6.03 -8.17 -0.13
C LEU A 59 -7.25 -7.26 -0.29
N GLN A 60 -8.13 -7.45 -1.29
CA GLN A 60 -9.32 -6.60 -1.46
C GLN A 60 -10.31 -6.73 -0.30
N GLY A 61 -10.35 -7.90 0.36
CA GLY A 61 -11.20 -8.13 1.53
C GLY A 61 -10.64 -7.57 2.85
N VAL A 62 -9.41 -7.06 2.83
CA VAL A 62 -8.73 -6.60 4.05
C VAL A 62 -9.20 -5.20 4.41
N TYR A 63 -9.83 -5.09 5.59
CA TYR A 63 -10.21 -3.82 6.18
C TYR A 63 -8.99 -2.95 6.51
N ASP A 64 -9.23 -1.65 6.70
CA ASP A 64 -8.19 -0.70 7.08
C ASP A 64 -7.72 -0.89 8.53
N ILE A 65 -6.82 -1.86 8.74
CA ILE A 65 -6.32 -2.28 10.06
C ILE A 65 -5.65 -1.12 10.79
N GLU A 66 -4.87 -0.29 10.09
CA GLU A 66 -4.18 0.87 10.68
C GLU A 66 -5.17 1.84 11.35
N ARG A 67 -6.31 2.12 10.70
CA ARG A 67 -7.36 2.96 11.28
C ARG A 67 -8.14 2.25 12.38
N LEU A 68 -8.37 0.94 12.26
CA LEU A 68 -9.01 0.16 13.32
C LEU A 68 -8.16 0.18 14.61
N LEU A 69 -6.86 -0.08 14.51
CA LEU A 69 -5.93 -0.01 15.63
C LEU A 69 -5.88 1.40 16.25
N SER A 70 -5.89 2.44 15.42
CA SER A 70 -5.98 3.82 15.91
C SER A 70 -7.25 4.04 16.74
N LYS A 71 -8.42 3.59 16.26
CA LYS A 71 -9.68 3.72 17.01
C LYS A 71 -9.68 2.93 18.32
N VAL A 72 -9.08 1.74 18.34
CA VAL A 72 -8.92 0.94 19.56
C VAL A 72 -8.05 1.68 20.58
N ALA A 73 -6.90 2.20 20.15
CA ALA A 73 -5.99 2.95 21.01
C ALA A 73 -6.67 4.17 21.64
N TYR A 74 -7.52 4.87 20.88
CA TYR A 74 -8.28 6.03 21.35
C TYR A 74 -9.65 5.69 21.97
N LYS A 75 -9.98 4.41 22.19
CA LYS A 75 -11.27 3.92 22.72
C LYS A 75 -12.50 4.53 22.00
N SER A 76 -12.38 4.83 20.72
CA SER A 76 -13.41 5.46 19.89
C SER A 76 -14.00 4.52 18.84
N MET A 77 -13.78 3.21 19.02
CA MET A 77 -14.32 2.18 18.16
C MET A 77 -15.79 1.92 18.47
N ASN A 78 -16.64 2.02 17.46
CA ASN A 78 -18.07 1.73 17.56
C ASN A 78 -18.34 0.37 16.91
N ALA A 79 -19.19 -0.46 17.53
CA ALA A 79 -19.54 -1.81 17.08
C ALA A 79 -20.59 -1.83 15.94
N ARG A 80 -20.44 -0.94 14.95
CA ARG A 80 -21.31 -0.89 13.77
C ARG A 80 -20.60 -1.45 12.55
#